data_AF-A0ABD5T4B5-F1
#
_entry.id   AF-A0ABD5T4B5-F1
#
_cell.length_a   1.000
_cell.length_b   1.000
_cell.length_c   1.000
_cell.angle_alpha   90.00
_cell.angle_beta   90.00
_cell.angle_gamma   90.00
#
_symmetry.space_group_name_H-M   'P 1'
#
loop_
_entity.id
_entity.type
_entity.pdbx_description
1 polymer ?
#
loop_
_entity_poly.entity_id
_entity_poly.type
_entity_poly.pdbx_seq_one_letter_code
_entity_poly.pdbx_strand_id
1 'polypeptide(L)'
;RLTLREVTDLAYEAEQSGVVVVPLPMPLARIGLSVLGAVPGFPMGPDQYRSLQFDNTTADNDIDAFGVDADELTTLSGYLGVA
;
A
#
# COMPACT_ATOMS: atom_id res chain seq x y z
N ARG A 1 -1.31 -2.37 12.38
CA ARG A 1 -0.50 -2.42 11.14
C ARG A 1 -1.44 -2.77 10.00
N LEU A 2 -1.30 -2.12 8.84
CA LEU A 2 -2.12 -2.41 7.66
C LEU A 2 -1.27 -3.12 6.62
N THR A 3 -1.84 -4.16 6.01
CA THR A 3 -1.34 -4.81 4.80
C THR A 3 -1.71 -3.97 3.58
N LEU A 4 -1.00 -4.20 2.46
CA LEU A 4 -1.35 -3.56 1.18
C LEU A 4 -2.79 -3.87 0.75
N ARG A 5 -3.30 -5.06 1.09
CA ARG A 5 -4.70 -5.45 0.87
C ARG A 5 -5.65 -4.54 1.64
N GLU A 6 -5.46 -4.40 2.96
CA GLU A 6 -6.34 -3.58 3.81
C GLU A 6 -6.31 -2.11 3.38
N VAL A 7 -5.15 -1.58 2.99
CA VAL A 7 -5.05 -0.22 2.41
C VAL A 7 -5.84 -0.11 1.10
N THR A 8 -5.78 -1.14 0.24
CA THR A 8 -6.54 -1.17 -1.02
C THR A 8 -8.04 -1.20 -0.75
N ASP A 9 -8.48 -2.03 0.20
CA ASP A 9 -9.89 -2.15 0.56
C ASP A 9 -10.44 -0.80 1.07
N LEU A 10 -9.71 -0.10 1.96
CA LEU A 10 -10.08 1.24 2.45
C LEU A 10 -10.19 2.28 1.32
N ALA A 11 -9.26 2.25 0.35
CA ALA A 11 -9.28 3.18 -0.77
C ALA A 11 -10.49 2.97 -1.69
N TYR A 12 -10.80 1.71 -2.02
CA TYR A 12 -11.95 1.38 -2.85
C TYR A 12 -13.29 1.61 -2.14
N GLU A 13 -13.35 1.39 -0.82
CA GLU A 13 -14.50 1.75 -0.01
C GLU A 13 -14.77 3.26 -0.04
N ALA A 14 -13.72 4.08 0.11
CA ALA A 14 -13.84 5.54 0.03
C ALA A 14 -14.32 6.01 -1.35
N GLU A 15 -13.95 5.30 -2.42
CA GLU A 15 -14.43 5.53 -3.78
C GLU A 15 -15.83 4.95 -4.08
N GLN A 16 -16.45 4.26 -3.12
CA GLN A 16 -17.74 3.55 -3.29
C GLN A 16 -17.68 2.55 -4.46
N SER A 17 -16.55 1.87 -4.62
CA SER A 17 -16.26 0.96 -5.73
C SER A 17 -15.87 -0.43 -5.22
N GLY A 18 -16.12 -1.45 -6.04
CA GLY A 18 -15.76 -2.83 -5.71
C GLY A 18 -14.32 -3.16 -6.10
N VAL A 19 -13.64 -3.96 -5.28
CA VAL A 19 -12.30 -4.49 -5.58
C VAL A 19 -12.24 -6.00 -5.43
N VAL A 20 -11.48 -6.67 -6.31
CA VAL A 20 -11.16 -8.10 -6.21
C VAL A 20 -9.66 -8.26 -6.19
N VAL A 21 -9.12 -8.65 -5.04
CA VAL A 21 -7.68 -8.82 -4.84
C VAL A 21 -7.28 -10.27 -5.09
N VAL A 22 -6.46 -10.48 -6.11
CA VAL A 22 -5.94 -11.79 -6.53
C VAL A 22 -4.47 -11.97 -6.15
N PRO A 23 -3.99 -13.20 -5.94
CA PRO A 23 -2.58 -13.45 -5.69
C PRO A 23 -1.73 -13.18 -6.95
N LEU A 24 -0.60 -12.50 -6.76
CA LEU A 24 0.40 -12.26 -7.81
C LEU A 24 1.68 -13.06 -7.52
N PRO A 25 1.97 -14.12 -8.29
CA PRO A 25 3.25 -14.82 -8.20
C PRO A 25 4.42 -13.89 -8.52
N MET A 26 5.42 -13.80 -7.64
CA MET A 26 6.58 -12.92 -7.83
C MET A 26 7.33 -13.10 -9.17
N PRO A 27 7.46 -14.32 -9.74
CA PRO A 27 8.03 -14.45 -11.08
C PRO A 27 7.26 -13.69 -12.16
N LEU A 28 5.92 -13.67 -12.08
CA LEU A 28 5.07 -12.92 -13.01
C LEU A 28 5.18 -11.42 -12.75
N ALA A 29 5.23 -10.99 -11.49
CA ALA A 29 5.45 -9.59 -11.13
C ALA A 29 6.73 -9.03 -11.74
N ARG A 30 7.84 -9.80 -11.66
CA ARG A 30 9.13 -9.41 -12.23
C ARG A 30 9.04 -9.16 -13.73
N ILE A 31 8.43 -10.09 -14.47
CA ILE A 31 8.29 -9.99 -15.93
C ILE A 31 7.41 -8.78 -16.27
N GLY A 32 6.23 -8.69 -15.65
CA GLY A 32 5.26 -7.64 -15.91
C GLY A 32 5.83 -6.24 -15.65
N LEU A 33 6.40 -6.00 -14.47
CA LEU A 33 6.92 -4.69 -14.08
C LEU A 33 8.19 -4.28 -14.84
N SER A 34 8.98 -5.25 -15.33
CA SER A 34 10.18 -4.96 -16.14
C SER A 34 9.84 -4.58 -17.58
N VAL A 35 8.74 -5.12 -18.13
CA VAL A 35 8.31 -4.85 -19.51
C VAL A 35 7.35 -3.66 -19.57
N LEU A 36 6.36 -3.62 -18.68
CA LEU A 36 5.33 -2.58 -18.67
C LEU A 36 5.87 -1.23 -18.17
N GLY A 37 6.93 -1.21 -17.35
CA GLY A 37 7.60 0.02 -16.94
C GLY A 37 8.25 0.80 -18.09
N ALA A 38 8.45 0.18 -19.26
CA ALA A 38 8.94 0.85 -20.47
C ALA A 38 7.81 1.48 -21.31
N VAL A 39 6.54 1.23 -20.97
CA VAL A 39 5.37 1.79 -21.66
C VAL A 39 5.06 3.18 -21.09
N PRO A 40 5.00 4.23 -21.93
CA PRO A 40 4.63 5.57 -21.48
C PRO A 40 3.27 5.58 -20.77
N GLY A 41 3.23 6.11 -19.54
CA GLY A 41 2.02 6.22 -18.73
C GLY A 41 1.69 5.00 -17.86
N PHE A 42 2.51 3.93 -17.88
CA PHE A 42 2.32 2.81 -16.96
C PHE A 42 2.77 3.19 -15.53
N PRO A 43 1.94 2.99 -14.49
CA PRO A 43 2.17 3.59 -13.17
C PRO A 43 3.20 2.85 -12.30
N MET A 44 3.73 1.70 -12.74
CA MET A 44 4.64 0.88 -11.92
C MET A 44 5.89 0.44 -12.69
N GLY A 45 7.07 0.78 -12.17
CA GLY A 45 8.35 0.40 -12.76
C GLY A 45 9.01 -0.82 -12.10
N PRO A 46 10.21 -1.22 -12.58
CA PRO A 46 10.96 -2.35 -12.04
C PRO A 46 11.35 -2.18 -10.56
N ASP A 47 11.45 -0.95 -10.05
CA ASP A 47 11.70 -0.72 -8.62
C ASP A 47 10.52 -1.15 -7.73
N GLN A 48 9.30 -1.16 -8.25
CA GLN A 48 8.13 -1.66 -7.52
C GLN A 48 8.19 -3.18 -7.29
N TYR A 49 8.91 -3.93 -8.13
CA TYR A 49 9.16 -5.35 -7.86
C TYR A 49 9.95 -5.55 -6.56
N ARG A 50 10.86 -4.62 -6.23
CA ARG A 50 11.62 -4.69 -4.97
C ARG A 50 10.72 -4.39 -3.77
N SER A 51 9.90 -3.34 -3.83
CA SER A 51 9.02 -2.96 -2.71
C SER A 51 7.98 -4.02 -2.35
N LEU A 52 7.53 -4.82 -3.32
CA LEU A 52 6.60 -5.94 -3.06
C LEU A 52 7.20 -7.08 -2.21
N GLN A 53 8.52 -7.10 -1.98
CA GLN A 53 9.19 -8.20 -1.27
C GLN A 53 9.46 -7.91 0.21
N PHE A 54 9.19 -6.71 0.70
CA PHE A 54 9.48 -6.33 2.09
C PHE A 54 8.41 -5.41 2.65
N ASP A 55 8.27 -5.43 3.97
CA ASP A 55 7.43 -4.45 4.65
C ASP A 55 8.17 -3.11 4.77
N ASN A 56 7.54 -2.06 4.25
CA ASN A 56 8.01 -0.68 4.33
C ASN A 56 7.61 0.03 5.64
N THR A 57 7.30 -0.73 6.70
CA THR A 57 6.95 -0.24 8.04
C THR A 57 7.73 -0.97 9.14
N THR A 58 7.99 -0.28 10.24
CA THR A 58 8.59 -0.86 11.47
C THR A 58 7.60 -1.75 12.20
N ALA A 59 8.08 -2.68 13.03
CA ALA A 59 7.23 -3.54 13.87
C ALA A 59 6.41 -2.71 14.86
N ASP A 60 7.06 -1.72 15.48
CA ASP A 60 6.55 -0.89 16.54
C ASP A 60 6.48 0.58 16.10
N ASN A 61 5.67 1.38 16.80
CA ASN A 61 5.50 2.81 16.56
C ASN A 61 6.10 3.60 17.73
N ASP A 62 7.26 4.21 17.49
CA ASP A 62 8.01 5.00 18.49
C ASP A 62 7.65 6.50 18.43
N ILE A 63 6.38 6.83 18.13
CA ILE A 63 5.93 8.23 18.01
C ILE A 63 6.03 8.99 19.34
N ASP A 64 5.96 8.27 20.45
CA ASP A 64 6.13 8.78 21.81
C ASP A 64 7.51 9.41 22.04
N ALA A 65 8.56 8.94 21.33
CA ALA A 65 9.88 9.55 21.34
C ALA A 65 9.89 11.02 20.84
N PHE A 66 8.84 11.42 20.12
CA PHE A 66 8.62 12.79 19.65
C PHE A 66 7.66 13.59 20.56
N GLY A 67 7.20 12.99 21.67
CA GLY A 67 6.27 13.61 22.60
C GLY A 67 4.84 13.74 22.07
N VAL A 68 4.46 12.90 21.09
CA VAL A 68 3.14 12.87 20.47
C VAL A 68 2.46 11.55 20.83
N ASP A 69 1.17 11.61 21.18
CA ASP A 69 0.37 10.40 21.41
C ASP A 69 -0.10 9.83 20.06
N ALA A 70 -0.08 8.51 19.91
CA ALA A 70 -0.56 7.85 18.71
C ALA A 70 -2.06 8.14 18.45
N ASP A 71 -2.84 8.33 19.50
CA ASP A 71 -4.28 8.62 19.41
C ASP A 71 -4.58 10.04 18.88
N GLU A 72 -3.58 10.93 18.86
CA GLU A 72 -3.69 12.28 18.28
C GLU A 72 -3.47 12.28 16.75
N LEU A 73 -2.97 11.16 16.19
CA LEU A 73 -2.72 11.05 14.76
C LEU A 73 -4.00 10.73 13.98
N THR A 74 -4.13 11.33 12.81
CA THR A 74 -5.20 10.96 11.87
C THR A 74 -4.95 9.57 11.30
N THR A 75 -5.86 8.64 11.55
CA THR A 75 -5.84 7.32 10.92
C THR A 75 -6.12 7.41 9.42
N LEU A 76 -5.67 6.43 8.64
CA LEU A 76 -5.97 6.39 7.20
C LEU A 76 -7.48 6.33 6.93
N SER A 77 -8.23 5.50 7.69
CA SER A 77 -9.69 5.42 7.57
C SER A 77 -10.36 6.76 7.90
N GLY A 78 -9.90 7.43 8.96
CA GLY A 78 -10.38 8.76 9.34
C GLY A 78 -10.11 9.83 8.28
N TYR A 79 -8.93 9.79 7.64
CA TYR A 79 -8.61 10.68 6.51
C TYR A 79 -9.51 10.42 5.29
N LEU A 80 -9.78 9.15 5.00
CA LEU A 80 -10.61 8.73 3.87
C LEU A 80 -12.12 8.87 4.13
N GLY A 81 -12.53 9.06 5.40
CA GLY A 81 -13.94 9.17 5.78
C GLY A 81 -14.70 7.84 5.78
N VAL A 82 -13.98 6.72 5.96
CA VAL A 82 -14.52 5.35 6.02
C VAL A 82 -14.36 4.77 7.43
N ALA A 83 -15.20 3.79 7.79
CA ALA A 83 -15.34 3.29 9.17
C ALA A 83 -14.30 2.21 9.52
#